data_AF-A0A364XUT1-F1
#
_entry.id   AF-A0A364XUT1-F1
#
_cell.length_a   1.000
_cell.length_b   1.000
_cell.length_c   1.000
_cell.angle_alpha   90.00
_cell.angle_beta   90.00
_cell.angle_gamma   90.00
#
_symmetry.space_group_name_H-M   'P 1'
#
loop_
_entity.id
_entity.type
_entity.pdbx_description
1 polymer ?
#
loop_
_entity_poly.entity_id
_entity_poly.type
_entity_poly.pdbx_seq_one_letter_code
_entity_poly.pdbx_strand_id
1 'polypeptide(L)'
;MTKYLILFSGLIFSLGCKQKESIITIVDIGHLDRIGIAKELNIINKYSPRVIGLDFLLTTDSLDKDILLSEELSKTKNMVQACKLHDSNLMQTTRWDSLETYHQKFRYGKHGFSNITATKDCVLVRELPMRQYYRDDTEFAFSYLIASEYDSRKVKQQYKNGDNDFYFSKNSIERQFKIISVSDLMAENFDKMDLTDKIVLMGHVSDREDSFYIDDERTKRISGVEIHACIIEEVLD
;
A
#
# COMPACT_ATOMS: atom_id res chain seq x y z
N MET A 1 -5.41 -37.51 63.21
CA MET A 1 -4.70 -37.76 61.94
C MET A 1 -5.57 -37.24 60.82
N THR A 2 -5.34 -36.00 60.38
CA THR A 2 -6.13 -35.38 59.31
C THR A 2 -5.18 -34.49 58.51
N LYS A 3 -4.76 -34.99 57.34
CA LYS A 3 -3.97 -34.22 56.38
C LYS A 3 -4.96 -33.49 55.47
N TYR A 4 -4.94 -32.16 55.49
CA TYR A 4 -5.60 -31.35 54.47
C TYR A 4 -4.66 -31.18 53.28
N LEU A 5 -5.13 -31.62 52.11
CA LEU A 5 -4.51 -31.41 50.81
C LEU A 5 -5.02 -30.06 50.28
N ILE A 6 -4.15 -29.06 50.21
CA ILE A 6 -4.45 -27.78 49.54
C ILE A 6 -4.10 -27.97 48.06
N LEU A 7 -5.12 -28.12 47.23
CA LEU A 7 -5.01 -28.05 45.77
C LEU A 7 -5.02 -26.57 45.36
N PHE A 8 -3.85 -26.03 44.99
CA PHE A 8 -3.79 -24.80 44.20
C PHE A 8 -4.13 -25.15 42.75
N SER A 9 -5.38 -24.93 42.35
CA SER A 9 -5.73 -24.85 40.93
C SER A 9 -5.14 -23.56 40.37
N GLY A 10 -3.90 -23.65 39.86
CA GLY A 10 -3.28 -22.59 39.09
C GLY A 10 -4.08 -22.33 37.82
N LEU A 11 -4.89 -21.29 37.82
CA LEU A 11 -5.42 -20.69 36.61
C LEU A 11 -4.24 -20.05 35.89
N ILE A 12 -3.67 -20.75 34.91
CA ILE A 12 -2.73 -20.16 33.95
C ILE A 12 -3.59 -19.33 33.00
N PHE A 13 -3.76 -18.05 33.31
CA PHE A 13 -4.13 -17.06 32.30
C PHE A 13 -2.96 -16.98 31.32
N SER A 14 -3.07 -17.74 30.23
CA SER A 14 -2.36 -17.42 29.00
C SER A 14 -2.81 -16.03 28.58
N LEU A 15 -2.03 -15.02 28.97
CA LEU A 15 -2.05 -13.71 28.31
C LEU A 15 -1.50 -13.94 26.91
N GLY A 16 -2.34 -14.49 26.03
CA GLY A 16 -2.09 -14.48 24.61
C GLY A 16 -1.94 -13.02 24.21
N CYS A 17 -0.73 -12.63 23.86
CA CYS A 17 -0.48 -11.37 23.16
C CYS A 17 -1.30 -11.44 21.87
N LYS A 18 -2.47 -10.82 21.86
CA LYS A 18 -3.36 -10.83 20.70
C LYS A 18 -2.64 -10.02 19.62
N GLN A 19 -2.05 -10.71 18.65
CA GLN A 19 -1.41 -10.05 17.51
C GLN A 19 -2.46 -9.12 16.87
N LYS A 20 -2.14 -7.84 16.79
CA LYS A 20 -3.04 -6.82 16.22
C LYS A 20 -3.27 -7.19 14.76
N GLU A 21 -4.52 -7.46 14.39
CA GLU A 21 -4.86 -7.69 12.99
C GLU A 21 -4.61 -6.40 12.20
N SER A 22 -3.81 -6.50 11.14
CA SER A 22 -3.52 -5.38 10.25
C SER A 22 -4.82 -4.79 9.68
N ILE A 23 -4.86 -3.46 9.56
CA ILE A 23 -5.94 -2.73 8.87
C ILE A 23 -5.76 -2.72 7.34
N ILE A 24 -4.64 -3.24 6.85
CA ILE A 24 -4.23 -3.29 5.45
C ILE A 24 -4.28 -4.72 4.94
N THR A 25 -4.89 -4.90 3.78
CA THR A 25 -4.85 -6.12 2.96
C THR A 25 -4.28 -5.79 1.60
N ILE A 26 -3.30 -6.59 1.17
CA ILE A 26 -2.72 -6.50 -0.18
C ILE A 26 -3.43 -7.53 -1.08
N VAL A 27 -3.84 -7.09 -2.27
CA VAL A 27 -4.31 -7.94 -3.35
C VAL A 27 -3.22 -7.97 -4.41
N ASP A 28 -2.63 -9.14 -4.61
CA ASP A 28 -1.63 -9.33 -5.66
C ASP A 28 -2.30 -9.39 -7.03
N ILE A 29 -1.96 -8.47 -7.92
CA ILE A 29 -2.52 -8.42 -9.28
C ILE A 29 -1.79 -9.36 -10.25
N GLY A 30 -0.61 -9.88 -9.87
CA GLY A 30 0.25 -10.70 -10.72
C GLY A 30 0.40 -10.14 -12.14
N HIS A 31 0.19 -10.98 -13.15
CA HIS A 31 0.28 -10.61 -14.57
C HIS A 31 -1.08 -10.41 -15.24
N LEU A 32 -2.11 -10.00 -14.47
CA LEU A 32 -3.43 -9.77 -15.02
C LEU A 32 -3.42 -8.67 -16.09
N ASP A 33 -4.24 -8.88 -17.12
CA ASP A 33 -4.58 -7.81 -18.06
C ASP A 33 -5.66 -6.90 -17.45
N ARG A 34 -6.06 -5.88 -18.23
CA ARG A 34 -7.05 -4.88 -17.78
C ARG A 34 -8.41 -5.51 -17.45
N ILE A 35 -8.80 -6.57 -18.14
CA ILE A 35 -10.04 -7.30 -17.86
C ILE A 35 -9.90 -8.06 -16.53
N GLY A 36 -8.75 -8.67 -16.28
CA GLY A 36 -8.42 -9.29 -15.00
C GLY A 36 -8.50 -8.30 -13.84
N ILE A 37 -7.80 -7.17 -13.94
CA ILE A 37 -7.82 -6.11 -12.91
C ILE A 37 -9.25 -5.61 -12.66
N ALA A 38 -10.06 -5.42 -13.71
CA ALA A 38 -11.44 -5.00 -13.56
C ALA A 38 -12.28 -6.03 -12.77
N LYS A 39 -12.06 -7.33 -12.99
CA LYS A 39 -12.74 -8.39 -12.23
C LYS A 39 -12.34 -8.39 -10.76
N GLU A 40 -11.06 -8.21 -10.45
CA GLU A 40 -10.61 -8.08 -9.05
C GLU A 40 -11.27 -6.88 -8.39
N LEU A 41 -11.24 -5.73 -9.04
CA LEU A 41 -11.85 -4.50 -8.53
C LEU A 41 -13.36 -4.66 -8.33
N ASN A 42 -14.05 -5.36 -9.24
CA ASN A 42 -15.45 -5.68 -9.08
C ASN A 42 -15.73 -6.51 -7.82
N ILE A 43 -14.92 -7.54 -7.56
CA ILE A 43 -15.03 -8.37 -6.34
C ILE A 43 -14.77 -7.52 -5.10
N ILE A 44 -13.66 -6.76 -5.08
CA ILE A 44 -13.28 -5.90 -3.96
C ILE A 44 -14.38 -4.90 -3.62
N ASN A 45 -14.97 -4.25 -4.62
CA ASN A 45 -16.04 -3.27 -4.45
C ASN A 45 -17.29 -3.83 -3.76
N LYS A 46 -17.58 -5.14 -3.87
CA LYS A 46 -18.71 -5.79 -3.16
C LYS A 46 -18.58 -5.69 -1.64
N TYR A 47 -17.34 -5.62 -1.13
CA TYR A 47 -17.05 -5.68 0.30
C TYR A 47 -16.85 -4.31 0.95
N SER A 48 -17.03 -3.21 0.20
CA SER A 48 -16.96 -1.84 0.74
C SER A 48 -15.70 -1.56 1.58
N PRO A 49 -14.50 -1.70 1.00
CA PRO A 49 -13.28 -1.26 1.66
C PRO A 49 -13.35 0.24 1.97
N ARG A 50 -12.64 0.66 3.03
CA ARG A 50 -12.64 2.07 3.42
C ARG A 50 -11.86 2.92 2.41
N VAL A 51 -10.73 2.39 1.94
CA VAL A 51 -9.82 3.02 0.98
C VAL A 51 -9.26 1.95 0.05
N ILE A 52 -9.15 2.26 -1.25
CA ILE A 52 -8.46 1.40 -2.22
C ILE A 52 -7.26 2.17 -2.80
N GLY A 53 -6.06 1.59 -2.67
CA GLY A 53 -4.85 2.07 -3.32
C GLY A 53 -4.51 1.22 -4.54
N LEU A 54 -4.26 1.83 -5.69
CA LEU A 54 -3.79 1.17 -6.91
C LEU A 54 -2.32 1.50 -7.17
N ASP A 55 -1.43 0.55 -6.93
CA ASP A 55 0.02 0.68 -7.10
C ASP A 55 0.49 0.09 -8.44
N PHE A 56 0.03 0.71 -9.52
CA PHE A 56 0.45 0.45 -10.90
C PHE A 56 0.08 1.65 -11.77
N LEU A 57 0.50 1.69 -13.04
CA LEU A 57 0.10 2.75 -13.97
C LEU A 57 -0.55 2.18 -15.24
N LEU A 58 -1.63 2.81 -15.67
CA LEU A 58 -2.32 2.53 -16.93
C LEU A 58 -2.15 3.71 -17.89
N THR A 59 -0.98 3.86 -18.50
CA THR A 59 -0.64 5.06 -19.29
C THR A 59 -1.08 5.03 -20.74
N THR A 60 -1.46 3.86 -21.26
CA THR A 60 -1.84 3.66 -22.67
C THR A 60 -3.33 3.39 -22.86
N ASP A 61 -3.86 3.74 -24.03
CA ASP A 61 -5.22 3.41 -24.46
C ASP A 61 -5.26 2.09 -25.25
N SER A 62 -6.18 1.20 -24.92
CA SER A 62 -6.61 0.04 -25.70
C SER A 62 -8.15 0.03 -25.80
N LEU A 63 -8.69 0.76 -26.79
CA LEU A 63 -10.12 1.04 -26.97
C LEU A 63 -11.07 -0.11 -26.57
N ASP A 64 -10.85 -1.33 -27.08
CA ASP A 64 -11.78 -2.45 -26.89
C ASP A 64 -11.69 -3.13 -25.51
N LYS A 65 -10.56 -3.01 -24.81
CA LYS A 65 -10.30 -3.72 -23.55
C LYS A 65 -10.50 -2.87 -22.29
N ASP A 66 -10.85 -1.60 -22.49
CA ASP A 66 -10.75 -0.61 -21.43
C ASP A 66 -12.09 -0.19 -20.84
N ILE A 67 -13.21 -0.53 -21.50
CA ILE A 67 -14.55 -0.17 -21.04
C ILE A 67 -14.81 -0.78 -19.66
N LEU A 68 -14.58 -2.08 -19.51
CA LEU A 68 -14.86 -2.77 -18.24
C LEU A 68 -14.04 -2.20 -17.08
N LEU A 69 -12.74 -1.94 -17.31
CA LEU A 69 -11.87 -1.39 -16.27
C LEU A 69 -12.25 0.06 -15.93
N SER A 70 -12.53 0.89 -16.94
CA SER A 70 -12.99 2.27 -16.75
C SER A 70 -14.30 2.33 -15.96
N GLU A 71 -15.26 1.45 -16.28
CA GLU A 71 -16.52 1.34 -15.53
C GLU A 71 -16.30 0.93 -14.09
N GLU A 72 -15.47 -0.09 -13.82
CA GLU A 72 -15.21 -0.51 -12.44
C GLU A 72 -14.45 0.56 -11.63
N LEU A 73 -13.45 1.22 -12.23
CA LEU A 73 -12.77 2.36 -11.61
C LEU A 73 -13.74 3.50 -11.27
N SER A 74 -14.72 3.77 -12.13
CA SER A 74 -15.74 4.82 -11.89
C SER A 74 -16.68 4.53 -10.72
N LYS A 75 -16.85 3.25 -10.37
CA LYS A 75 -17.70 2.79 -9.25
C LYS A 75 -16.92 2.72 -7.94
N THR A 76 -15.60 2.65 -8.00
CA THR A 76 -14.71 2.54 -6.85
C THR A 76 -14.69 3.84 -6.04
N LYS A 77 -15.04 3.75 -4.76
CA LYS A 77 -15.05 4.89 -3.82
C LYS A 77 -13.72 4.99 -3.09
N ASN A 78 -13.36 6.21 -2.69
CA ASN A 78 -12.15 6.50 -1.88
C ASN A 78 -10.88 5.85 -2.47
N MET A 79 -10.67 6.07 -3.76
CA MET A 79 -9.55 5.51 -4.51
C MET A 79 -8.37 6.47 -4.57
N VAL A 80 -7.18 5.93 -4.33
CA VAL A 80 -5.90 6.60 -4.58
C VAL A 80 -5.15 5.82 -5.66
N GLN A 81 -4.68 6.52 -6.69
CA GLN A 81 -3.99 5.96 -7.84
C GLN A 81 -2.52 6.37 -7.81
N ALA A 82 -1.60 5.45 -8.07
CA ALA A 82 -0.19 5.79 -8.15
C ALA A 82 0.10 6.75 -9.31
N CYS A 83 1.06 7.65 -9.11
CA CYS A 83 1.75 8.39 -10.15
C CYS A 83 3.26 8.25 -9.98
N LYS A 84 4.02 8.58 -11.03
CA LYS A 84 5.48 8.56 -11.00
C LYS A 84 6.03 9.94 -11.32
N LEU A 85 6.87 10.45 -10.44
CA LEU A 85 7.68 11.63 -10.68
C LEU A 85 8.93 11.20 -11.46
N HIS A 86 9.27 11.95 -12.51
CA HIS A 86 10.52 11.75 -13.25
C HIS A 86 11.32 13.05 -13.31
N ASP A 87 12.61 12.91 -13.06
CA ASP A 87 13.59 13.99 -13.19
C ASP A 87 14.22 13.88 -14.59
N SER A 88 14.11 14.95 -15.38
CA SER A 88 14.73 15.00 -16.71
C SER A 88 16.12 15.66 -16.66
N ASN A 89 16.49 16.23 -15.51
CA ASN A 89 17.63 17.12 -15.38
C ASN A 89 18.33 16.93 -14.02
N LEU A 90 19.34 16.03 -14.01
CA LEU A 90 20.20 15.66 -12.88
C LEU A 90 20.91 16.83 -12.14
N MET A 91 20.70 18.07 -12.57
CA MET A 91 21.32 19.30 -12.07
C MET A 91 20.41 20.10 -11.13
N GLN A 92 19.10 19.80 -11.02
CA GLN A 92 18.18 20.47 -10.09
C GLN A 92 17.66 19.50 -9.02
N THR A 93 18.22 19.59 -7.83
CA THR A 93 18.05 18.58 -6.77
C THR A 93 16.78 18.72 -5.93
N THR A 94 15.86 19.63 -6.26
CA THR A 94 14.70 19.95 -5.38
C THR A 94 13.35 19.93 -6.06
N ARG A 95 13.27 19.75 -7.39
CA ARG A 95 12.01 19.76 -8.13
C ARG A 95 12.01 18.72 -9.24
N TRP A 96 10.87 18.08 -9.42
CA TRP A 96 10.64 17.12 -10.49
C TRP A 96 10.11 17.82 -11.74
N ASP A 97 10.53 17.34 -12.91
CA ASP A 97 10.23 17.97 -14.20
C ASP A 97 8.98 17.40 -14.87
N SER A 98 8.63 16.15 -14.56
CA SER A 98 7.48 15.47 -15.14
C SER A 98 6.77 14.56 -14.16
N LEU A 99 5.47 14.42 -14.37
CA LEU A 99 4.56 13.60 -13.58
C LEU A 99 3.82 12.66 -14.55
N GLU A 100 4.14 11.38 -14.46
CA GLU A 100 3.44 10.32 -15.16
C GLU A 100 2.24 9.87 -14.33
N THR A 101 1.06 9.97 -14.93
CA THR A 101 -0.21 9.59 -14.31
C THR A 101 -0.96 8.62 -15.22
N TYR A 102 -2.05 8.05 -14.73
CA TYR A 102 -2.95 7.22 -15.53
C TYR A 102 -3.40 7.95 -16.80
N HIS A 103 -3.71 7.22 -17.87
CA HIS A 103 -4.40 7.77 -19.03
C HIS A 103 -5.72 8.40 -18.59
N GLN A 104 -6.15 9.49 -19.25
CA GLN A 104 -7.27 10.32 -18.81
C GLN A 104 -8.55 9.52 -18.51
N LYS A 105 -8.87 8.51 -19.31
CA LYS A 105 -10.07 7.65 -19.14
C LYS A 105 -10.06 6.74 -17.92
N PHE A 106 -8.92 6.60 -17.24
CA PHE A 106 -8.77 5.80 -16.03
C PHE A 106 -8.58 6.68 -14.78
N ARG A 107 -8.65 8.00 -14.89
CA ARG A 107 -8.48 8.93 -13.75
C ARG A 107 -9.81 9.14 -13.04
N TYR A 108 -10.03 8.42 -11.94
CA TYR A 108 -11.25 8.53 -11.12
C TYR A 108 -10.97 8.81 -9.64
N GLY A 109 -9.72 8.67 -9.19
CA GLY A 109 -9.32 8.89 -7.80
C GLY A 109 -8.38 10.08 -7.63
N LYS A 110 -7.96 10.29 -6.37
CA LYS A 110 -6.77 11.10 -6.09
C LYS A 110 -5.54 10.38 -6.63
N HIS A 111 -4.46 11.09 -6.93
CA HIS A 111 -3.18 10.46 -7.23
C HIS A 111 -2.11 10.90 -6.25
N GLY A 112 -1.20 9.98 -5.94
CA GLY A 112 -0.02 10.25 -5.13
C GLY A 112 1.18 9.49 -5.66
N PHE A 113 2.37 10.04 -5.48
CA PHE A 113 3.56 9.48 -6.11
C PHE A 113 4.00 8.19 -5.39
N SER A 114 4.32 7.15 -6.17
CA SER A 114 4.80 5.86 -5.66
C SER A 114 6.32 5.70 -5.78
N ASN A 115 7.05 6.78 -6.09
CA ASN A 115 8.51 6.75 -6.15
C ASN A 115 9.11 6.25 -4.82
N ILE A 116 9.94 5.22 -4.92
CA ILE A 116 10.70 4.66 -3.79
C ILE A 116 12.16 5.05 -3.97
N THR A 117 12.75 5.63 -2.92
CA THR A 117 14.17 5.95 -2.89
C THR A 117 14.98 4.68 -2.62
N ALA A 118 15.90 4.33 -3.52
CA ALA A 118 16.79 3.19 -3.36
C ALA A 118 18.22 3.56 -3.81
N THR A 119 19.20 2.82 -3.30
CA THR A 119 20.58 2.90 -3.79
C THR A 119 20.67 2.36 -5.22
N LYS A 120 21.81 2.60 -5.89
CA LYS A 120 22.09 2.02 -7.22
C LYS A 120 21.99 0.49 -7.26
N ASP A 121 22.14 -0.16 -6.11
CA ASP A 121 22.05 -1.61 -5.96
C ASP A 121 20.66 -2.08 -5.48
N CYS A 122 19.63 -1.24 -5.64
CA CYS A 122 18.25 -1.49 -5.23
C CYS A 122 18.08 -1.76 -3.72
N VAL A 123 19.00 -1.27 -2.89
CA VAL A 123 18.82 -1.28 -1.42
C VAL A 123 17.93 -0.12 -1.04
N LEU A 124 16.84 -0.41 -0.33
CA LEU A 124 15.85 0.57 0.09
C LEU A 124 16.48 1.64 0.99
N VAL A 125 16.34 2.91 0.59
CA VAL A 125 16.67 4.05 1.45
C VAL A 125 15.43 4.34 2.28
N ARG A 126 15.56 4.29 3.61
CA ARG A 126 14.42 4.37 4.53
C ARG A 126 13.93 5.78 4.82
N GLU A 127 14.41 6.74 4.04
CA GLU A 127 13.96 8.11 4.02
C GLU A 127 13.02 8.26 2.84
N LEU A 128 11.73 8.46 3.14
CA LEU A 128 10.70 8.59 2.12
C LEU A 128 10.04 9.96 2.24
N PRO A 129 10.17 10.78 1.21
CA PRO A 129 9.50 12.07 1.21
C PRO A 129 7.98 11.83 1.22
N MET A 130 7.27 12.46 2.15
CA MET A 130 5.80 12.42 2.20
C MET A 130 5.16 13.43 1.25
N ARG A 131 5.96 14.39 0.76
CA ARG A 131 5.60 15.32 -0.29
C ARG A 131 6.79 15.63 -1.17
N GLN A 132 6.51 15.99 -2.41
CA GLN A 132 7.50 16.43 -3.40
C GLN A 132 6.92 17.59 -4.19
N TYR A 133 7.80 18.36 -4.83
CA TYR A 133 7.40 19.51 -5.64
C TYR A 133 7.54 19.17 -7.13
N TYR A 134 6.42 19.24 -7.84
CA TYR A 134 6.35 19.10 -9.29
C TYR A 134 5.90 20.44 -9.87
N ARG A 135 6.78 21.14 -10.57
CA ARG A 135 6.56 22.53 -10.99
C ARG A 135 6.16 23.40 -9.77
N ASP A 136 4.97 24.00 -9.79
CA ASP A 136 4.43 24.83 -8.69
C ASP A 136 3.43 24.07 -7.82
N ASP A 137 3.20 22.80 -8.11
CA ASP A 137 2.27 21.94 -7.39
C ASP A 137 2.99 21.10 -6.32
N THR A 138 2.27 20.84 -5.23
CA THR A 138 2.71 19.90 -4.19
C THR A 138 2.07 18.55 -4.46
N GLU A 139 2.90 17.55 -4.69
CA GLU A 139 2.49 16.17 -4.83
C GLU A 139 2.72 15.45 -3.51
N PHE A 140 1.76 14.65 -3.07
CA PHE A 140 1.87 13.86 -1.85
C PHE A 140 2.21 12.40 -2.18
N ALA A 141 2.91 11.75 -1.27
CA ALA A 141 3.22 10.33 -1.42
C ALA A 141 1.93 9.51 -1.50
N PHE A 142 1.95 8.45 -2.29
CA PHE A 142 0.85 7.49 -2.43
C PHE A 142 0.37 6.97 -1.06
N SER A 143 1.32 6.52 -0.22
CA SER A 143 1.05 6.07 1.16
C SER A 143 0.44 7.16 2.04
N TYR A 144 0.89 8.41 1.91
CA TYR A 144 0.36 9.54 2.69
C TYR A 144 -1.12 9.75 2.41
N LEU A 145 -1.49 9.80 1.12
CA LEU A 145 -2.88 10.02 0.71
C LEU A 145 -3.77 8.87 1.18
N ILE A 146 -3.34 7.63 1.05
CA ILE A 146 -4.11 6.46 1.50
C ILE A 146 -4.34 6.52 3.02
N ALA A 147 -3.29 6.79 3.79
CA ALA A 147 -3.42 6.94 5.24
C ALA A 147 -4.36 8.10 5.61
N SER A 148 -4.30 9.20 4.88
CA SER A 148 -5.14 10.39 5.11
C SER A 148 -6.61 10.15 4.80
N GLU A 149 -6.91 9.42 3.71
CA GLU A 149 -8.28 8.99 3.39
C GLU A 149 -8.82 8.01 4.43
N TYR A 150 -7.96 7.22 5.07
CA TYR A 150 -8.37 6.27 6.12
C TYR A 150 -8.61 6.96 7.48
N ASP A 151 -7.64 7.73 7.98
CA ASP A 151 -7.77 8.56 9.18
C ASP A 151 -6.84 9.78 9.15
N SER A 152 -7.30 10.87 8.52
CA SER A 152 -6.56 12.14 8.46
C SER A 152 -6.17 12.73 9.81
N ARG A 153 -6.80 12.35 10.94
CA ARG A 153 -6.44 12.86 12.26
C ARG A 153 -5.12 12.24 12.73
N LYS A 154 -4.94 10.94 12.51
CA LYS A 154 -3.69 10.23 12.83
C LYS A 154 -2.54 10.76 11.99
N VAL A 155 -2.76 10.91 10.68
CA VAL A 155 -1.77 11.50 9.77
C VAL A 155 -1.36 12.90 10.25
N LYS A 156 -2.30 13.78 10.60
CA LYS A 156 -1.99 15.12 11.13
C LYS A 156 -1.29 15.11 12.49
N GLN A 157 -1.45 14.05 13.28
CA GLN A 157 -0.77 13.92 14.58
C GLN A 157 0.68 13.50 14.41
N GLN A 158 0.95 12.55 13.52
CA GLN A 158 2.30 12.05 13.23
C GLN A 158 3.08 13.01 12.32
N TYR A 159 2.39 13.60 11.33
CA TYR A 159 2.96 14.49 10.33
C TYR A 159 2.56 15.95 10.56
N LYS A 160 3.09 16.56 11.63
CA LYS A 160 2.77 17.94 12.04
C LYS A 160 3.59 19.02 11.33
N ASN A 161 4.78 18.69 10.84
CA ASN A 161 5.74 19.67 10.32
C ASN A 161 6.03 19.34 8.86
N GLY A 162 5.55 20.21 7.97
CA GLY A 162 5.39 19.95 6.55
C GLY A 162 6.67 19.55 5.79
N ASP A 163 7.88 19.68 6.31
CA ASP A 163 9.11 19.47 5.52
C ASP A 163 9.97 18.27 5.95
N ASN A 164 9.52 17.44 6.90
CA ASN A 164 10.32 16.29 7.28
C ASN A 164 10.00 15.10 6.36
N ASP A 165 11.06 14.48 5.83
CA ASP A 165 10.95 13.15 5.26
C ASP A 165 10.51 12.16 6.34
N PHE A 166 9.74 11.16 5.92
CA PHE A 166 9.32 10.09 6.81
C PHE A 166 10.42 9.03 6.86
N TYR A 167 10.89 8.76 8.06
CA TYR A 167 11.87 7.71 8.31
C TYR A 167 11.17 6.52 8.95
N PHE A 168 11.06 5.41 8.23
CA PHE A 168 10.51 4.18 8.80
C PHE A 168 11.64 3.31 9.38
N SER A 169 11.34 2.68 10.52
CA SER A 169 12.37 1.95 11.28
C SER A 169 12.82 0.66 10.57
N LYS A 170 14.05 0.20 10.84
CA LYS A 170 14.56 -1.11 10.37
C LYS A 170 13.67 -2.27 10.81
N ASN A 171 13.03 -2.13 11.97
CA ASN A 171 12.18 -3.14 12.58
C ASN A 171 10.73 -3.07 12.07
N SER A 172 10.35 -2.00 11.35
CA SER A 172 9.00 -1.80 10.81
C SER A 172 8.76 -2.58 9.52
N ILE A 173 9.80 -3.15 8.90
CA ILE A 173 9.70 -3.91 7.65
C ILE A 173 9.49 -5.39 7.95
N GLU A 174 8.37 -5.70 8.61
CA GLU A 174 7.91 -7.08 8.78
C GLU A 174 6.62 -7.29 8.00
N ARG A 175 6.52 -8.40 7.27
CA ARG A 175 5.32 -8.77 6.50
C ARG A 175 4.19 -9.18 7.45
N GLN A 176 3.53 -8.20 8.06
CA GLN A 176 2.40 -8.43 8.96
C GLN A 176 1.04 -8.23 8.27
N PHE A 177 1.04 -8.07 6.95
CA PHE A 177 -0.16 -7.87 6.14
C PHE A 177 -0.69 -9.18 5.58
N LYS A 178 -2.02 -9.26 5.45
CA LYS A 178 -2.67 -10.29 4.65
C LYS A 178 -2.41 -9.99 3.18
N ILE A 179 -1.96 -11.00 2.43
CA ILE A 179 -1.86 -10.96 0.97
C ILE A 179 -2.88 -11.96 0.41
N ILE A 180 -3.78 -11.48 -0.45
CA ILE A 180 -4.73 -12.31 -1.19
C ILE A 180 -4.18 -12.47 -2.61
N SER A 181 -3.96 -13.72 -3.03
CA SER A 181 -3.49 -14.03 -4.38
C SER A 181 -4.59 -13.82 -5.43
N VAL A 182 -4.21 -13.64 -6.70
CA VAL A 182 -5.16 -13.63 -7.83
C VAL A 182 -6.12 -14.81 -7.77
N SER A 183 -5.61 -16.04 -7.55
CA SER A 183 -6.44 -17.24 -7.52
C SER A 183 -7.43 -17.25 -6.35
N ASP A 184 -6.99 -16.80 -5.17
CA ASP A 184 -7.86 -16.77 -3.98
C ASP A 184 -8.93 -15.70 -4.12
N LEU A 185 -8.59 -14.49 -4.62
CA LEU A 185 -9.57 -13.44 -4.82
C LEU A 185 -10.62 -13.84 -5.86
N MET A 186 -10.19 -14.37 -7.02
CA MET A 186 -11.09 -14.78 -8.10
C MET A 186 -11.99 -15.96 -7.71
N ALA A 187 -11.53 -16.84 -6.83
CA ALA A 187 -12.32 -17.92 -6.27
C ALA A 187 -13.18 -17.50 -5.06
N GLU A 188 -13.07 -16.23 -4.64
CA GLU A 188 -13.64 -15.70 -3.40
C GLU A 188 -13.24 -16.54 -2.15
N ASN A 189 -12.01 -17.07 -2.14
CA ASN A 189 -11.41 -17.88 -1.08
C ASN A 189 -10.62 -17.01 -0.07
N PHE A 190 -11.31 -16.10 0.61
CA PHE A 190 -10.75 -15.22 1.64
C PHE A 190 -11.82 -14.88 2.69
N ASP A 191 -11.44 -14.32 3.83
CA ASP A 191 -12.44 -13.82 4.78
C ASP A 191 -12.94 -12.45 4.31
N LYS A 192 -14.26 -12.24 4.18
CA LYS A 192 -14.83 -10.94 3.83
C LYS A 192 -14.33 -9.78 4.71
N MET A 193 -13.94 -10.07 5.95
CA MET A 193 -13.37 -9.10 6.89
C MET A 193 -11.95 -8.65 6.49
N ASP A 194 -11.28 -9.40 5.62
CA ASP A 194 -10.02 -9.00 5.00
C ASP A 194 -10.21 -7.79 4.06
N LEU A 195 -11.42 -7.53 3.57
CA LEU A 195 -11.70 -6.40 2.67
C LEU A 195 -12.64 -5.35 3.27
N THR A 196 -13.55 -5.76 4.16
CA THR A 196 -14.58 -4.87 4.72
C THR A 196 -13.99 -3.81 5.63
N ASP A 197 -14.21 -2.52 5.34
CA ASP A 197 -13.74 -1.39 6.15
C ASP A 197 -12.20 -1.34 6.35
N LYS A 198 -11.46 -2.02 5.47
CA LYS A 198 -9.99 -2.08 5.44
C LYS A 198 -9.41 -1.11 4.40
N ILE A 199 -8.09 -0.91 4.47
CA ILE A 199 -7.30 -0.40 3.37
C ILE A 199 -6.97 -1.58 2.46
N VAL A 200 -7.34 -1.51 1.18
CA VAL A 200 -7.00 -2.54 0.19
C VAL A 200 -5.98 -1.97 -0.79
N LEU A 201 -4.80 -2.56 -0.85
CA LEU A 201 -3.74 -2.17 -1.78
C LEU A 201 -3.65 -3.19 -2.91
N MET A 202 -3.84 -2.75 -4.15
CA MET A 202 -3.66 -3.58 -5.33
C MET A 202 -2.29 -3.27 -5.95
N GLY A 203 -1.43 -4.27 -6.07
CA GLY A 203 -0.09 -4.12 -6.65
C GLY A 203 0.55 -5.48 -6.94
N HIS A 204 1.69 -5.48 -7.63
CA HIS A 204 2.36 -6.74 -8.01
C HIS A 204 3.38 -7.15 -6.94
N VAL A 205 3.05 -8.15 -6.13
CA VAL A 205 3.89 -8.54 -4.97
C VAL A 205 5.19 -9.22 -5.37
N SER A 206 5.19 -9.93 -6.50
CA SER A 206 6.34 -10.72 -6.95
C SER A 206 7.10 -10.11 -8.14
N ASP A 207 6.94 -8.81 -8.40
CA ASP A 207 7.62 -8.18 -9.54
C ASP A 207 9.09 -7.95 -9.19
N ARG A 208 10.00 -8.41 -10.06
CA ARG A 208 11.44 -8.22 -9.85
C ARG A 208 11.85 -6.78 -10.11
N GLU A 209 11.15 -6.08 -10.99
CA GLU A 209 11.42 -4.69 -11.33
C GLU A 209 10.96 -3.74 -10.22
N ASP A 210 9.91 -4.12 -9.50
CA ASP A 210 9.38 -3.41 -8.33
C ASP A 210 9.71 -4.12 -7.01
N SER A 211 10.97 -4.56 -6.86
CA SER A 211 11.42 -5.22 -5.65
C SER A 211 12.78 -4.71 -5.18
N PHE A 212 12.88 -4.47 -3.87
CA PHE A 212 14.00 -3.80 -3.22
C PHE A 212 14.61 -4.68 -2.13
N TYR A 213 15.92 -4.55 -1.92
CA TYR A 213 16.61 -5.15 -0.79
C TYR A 213 16.37 -4.32 0.47
N ILE A 214 16.02 -4.98 1.57
CA ILE A 214 15.75 -4.29 2.84
C ILE A 214 17.01 -4.11 3.71
N ASP A 215 18.08 -4.81 3.35
CA ASP A 215 19.35 -4.89 4.05
C ASP A 215 20.54 -4.81 3.09
N ASP A 216 21.66 -4.25 3.57
CA ASP A 216 22.88 -4.07 2.79
C ASP A 216 23.52 -5.40 2.35
N GLU A 217 23.26 -6.47 3.12
CA GLU A 217 23.70 -7.85 2.81
C GLU A 217 22.86 -8.50 1.71
N ARG A 218 21.75 -7.85 1.28
CA ARG A 218 20.88 -8.27 0.18
C ARG A 218 20.25 -9.64 0.41
N THR A 219 19.95 -9.96 1.66
CA THR A 219 19.41 -11.27 2.05
C THR A 219 17.90 -11.36 1.90
N LYS A 220 17.19 -10.23 1.98
CA LYS A 220 15.73 -10.18 1.93
C LYS A 220 15.23 -9.12 0.95
N ARG A 221 14.09 -9.42 0.31
CA ARG A 221 13.43 -8.54 -0.64
C ARG A 221 11.98 -8.24 -0.24
N ILE A 222 11.55 -7.03 -0.60
CA ILE A 222 10.20 -6.53 -0.41
C ILE A 222 9.73 -5.88 -1.72
N SER A 223 8.45 -5.96 -2.04
CA SER A 223 7.86 -5.26 -3.21
C SER A 223 7.51 -3.81 -2.88
N GLY A 224 7.30 -2.98 -3.91
CA GLY A 224 6.87 -1.59 -3.74
C GLY A 224 5.55 -1.47 -2.99
N VAL A 225 4.54 -2.29 -3.35
CA VAL A 225 3.25 -2.32 -2.66
C VAL A 225 3.38 -2.71 -1.17
N GLU A 226 4.28 -3.62 -0.84
CA GLU A 226 4.56 -3.99 0.55
C GLU A 226 5.27 -2.85 1.31
N ILE A 227 6.19 -2.13 0.67
CA ILE A 227 6.80 -0.92 1.25
C ILE A 227 5.71 0.12 1.55
N HIS A 228 4.79 0.35 0.61
CA HIS A 228 3.67 1.25 0.82
C HIS A 228 2.80 0.84 2.01
N ALA A 229 2.52 -0.46 2.18
CA ALA A 229 1.80 -0.99 3.31
C ALA A 229 2.50 -0.70 4.65
N CYS A 230 3.82 -0.95 4.74
CA CYS A 230 4.62 -0.64 5.94
C CYS A 230 4.53 0.85 6.33
N ILE A 231 4.66 1.75 5.35
CA ILE A 231 4.58 3.19 5.59
C ILE A 231 3.20 3.58 6.12
N ILE A 232 2.14 3.08 5.50
CA ILE A 232 0.77 3.39 5.91
C ILE A 232 0.52 2.91 7.34
N GLU A 233 0.97 1.71 7.69
CA GLU A 233 0.79 1.17 9.04
C GLU A 233 1.52 2.02 10.09
N GLU A 234 2.79 2.39 9.84
CA GLU A 234 3.57 3.20 10.78
C GLU A 234 3.02 4.64 10.91
N VAL A 235 2.47 5.20 9.83
CA VAL A 235 1.76 6.51 9.90
C VAL A 235 0.44 6.41 10.68
N LEU A 236 -0.20 5.24 10.70
CA LEU A 236 -1.50 5.01 11.31
C LEU A 236 -1.45 4.30 12.67
N ASP A 237 -0.27 3.98 13.20
CA ASP A 237 -0.13 3.47 14.58
C ASP A 237 -0.36 4.60 15.59
#